data_AF-A0A7J3D282-F1
#
_entry.id   AF-A0A7J3D282-F1
#
_cell.length_a   1.000
_cell.length_b   1.000
_cell.length_c   1.000
_cell.angle_alpha   90.00
_cell.angle_beta   90.00
_cell.angle_gamma   90.00
#
_symmetry.space_group_name_H-M   'P 1'
#
loop_
_entity.id
_entity.type
_entity.pdbx_description
1 polymer ?
#
loop_
_entity_poly.entity_id
_entity_poly.type
_entity_poly.pdbx_seq_one_letter_code
_entity_poly.pdbx_strand_id
1 'polypeptide(L)'
;MRLNLSEESVINAKSVLEVLFPNKKSRIAAKLLLEWMKENKGRATKNALNNFSKRLEDKELMYGNSPFKYSRRNLYGTVIKNLVKLGFLQRNAPIWDERLQKTLKVYQIQIFDIPNKPPAIGFWRLSYYICRKWNEEFAYFIPGQ
;
A
#
# COMPACT_ATOMS: atom_id res chain seq x y z
N MET A 1 -3.53 18.31 -10.77
CA MET A 1 -2.87 18.59 -9.48
C MET A 1 -1.43 18.09 -9.59
N ARG A 2 -0.43 18.97 -9.49
CA ARG A 2 0.99 18.62 -9.61
C ARG A 2 1.49 18.04 -8.28
N LEU A 3 2.23 16.93 -8.35
CA LEU A 3 2.91 16.36 -7.19
C LEU A 3 4.11 17.25 -6.84
N ASN A 4 4.08 17.91 -5.68
CA ASN A 4 5.23 18.66 -5.17
C ASN A 4 6.10 17.70 -4.34
N LEU A 5 7.00 17.00 -5.03
CA LEU A 5 7.89 16.00 -4.43
C LEU A 5 9.23 16.65 -4.10
N SER A 6 9.32 17.30 -2.93
CA SER A 6 10.57 17.83 -2.37
C SER A 6 10.96 17.04 -1.13
N GLU A 7 12.23 17.13 -0.71
CA GLU A 7 12.70 16.42 0.49
C GLU A 7 11.93 16.89 1.72
N GLU A 8 11.76 18.20 1.85
CA GLU A 8 11.00 18.84 2.92
C GLU A 8 9.54 18.35 2.93
N SER A 9 8.88 18.24 1.76
CA SER A 9 7.49 17.78 1.71
C SER A 9 7.35 16.30 2.09
N VAL A 10 8.31 15.46 1.70
CA VAL A 10 8.33 14.04 2.08
C VAL A 10 8.58 13.89 3.57
N ILE A 11 9.56 14.59 4.13
CA ILE A 11 9.92 14.51 5.56
C ILE A 11 8.75 14.99 6.43
N ASN A 12 8.13 16.12 6.07
CA ASN A 12 7.03 16.72 6.83
C ASN A 12 5.69 16.00 6.65
N ALA A 13 5.54 15.13 5.64
CA ALA A 13 4.35 14.32 5.46
C ALA A 13 4.12 13.41 6.66
N LYS A 14 2.89 13.35 7.17
CA LYS A 14 2.53 12.55 8.34
C LYS A 14 2.53 11.05 8.07
N SER A 15 2.36 10.68 6.81
CA SER A 15 2.40 9.30 6.33
C SER A 15 2.91 9.26 4.90
N VAL A 16 3.53 8.14 4.53
CA VAL A 16 3.93 7.86 3.15
C VAL A 16 2.74 7.94 2.19
N LEU A 17 1.52 7.61 2.64
CA LEU A 17 0.32 7.70 1.81
C LEU A 17 -0.06 9.14 1.48
N GLU A 18 0.36 10.13 2.27
CA GLU A 18 0.17 11.53 1.93
C GLU A 18 1.00 11.95 0.73
N VAL A 19 2.23 11.41 0.66
CA VAL A 19 3.16 11.60 -0.46
C VAL A 19 2.64 10.87 -1.70
N LEU A 20 2.26 9.59 -1.56
CA LEU A 20 1.84 8.76 -2.69
C LEU A 20 0.46 9.14 -3.25
N PHE A 21 -0.45 9.62 -2.39
CA PHE A 21 -1.82 9.93 -2.76
C PHE A 21 -2.19 11.35 -2.28
N PRO A 22 -1.96 12.37 -3.13
CA PRO A 22 -2.36 13.74 -2.84
C PRO A 22 -3.88 13.91 -2.68
N ASN A 23 -4.67 13.11 -3.40
CA ASN A 23 -6.13 13.12 -3.27
C ASN A 23 -6.56 12.42 -1.97
N LYS A 24 -7.30 13.14 -1.11
CA LYS A 24 -7.78 12.65 0.19
C LYS A 24 -8.59 11.35 0.09
N LYS A 25 -9.48 11.20 -0.90
CA LYS A 25 -10.27 9.96 -1.06
C LYS A 25 -9.38 8.77 -1.43
N SER A 26 -8.46 8.95 -2.38
CA SER A 26 -7.50 7.90 -2.75
C SER A 26 -6.59 7.51 -1.58
N ARG A 27 -6.17 8.50 -0.78
CA ARG A 27 -5.38 8.28 0.43
C ARG A 27 -6.12 7.44 1.47
N ILE A 28 -7.38 7.79 1.75
CA ILE A 28 -8.23 7.02 2.68
C ILE A 28 -8.45 5.60 2.15
N ALA A 29 -8.74 5.44 0.86
CA ALA A 29 -8.90 4.12 0.25
C ALA A 29 -7.62 3.28 0.33
N ALA A 30 -6.45 3.89 0.09
CA ALA A 30 -5.16 3.23 0.24
C ALA A 30 -4.89 2.82 1.69
N LYS A 31 -5.22 3.69 2.65
CA LYS A 31 -5.08 3.40 4.08
C LYS A 31 -5.93 2.20 4.49
N LEU A 32 -7.23 2.22 4.17
CA LEU A 32 -8.15 1.11 4.46
C LEU A 32 -7.71 -0.19 3.79
N LEU A 33 -7.23 -0.12 2.54
CA LEU A 33 -6.70 -1.29 1.84
C LEU A 33 -5.51 -1.89 2.57
N LEU A 34 -4.54 -1.06 2.95
CA LEU A 34 -3.32 -1.53 3.59
C LEU A 34 -3.59 -2.02 5.02
N GLU A 35 -4.46 -1.36 5.78
CA GLU A 35 -4.94 -1.85 7.09
C GLU A 35 -5.60 -3.22 6.97
N TRP A 36 -6.52 -3.38 6.03
CA TRP A 36 -7.12 -4.69 5.75
C TRP A 36 -6.08 -5.73 5.30
N MET A 37 -5.09 -5.36 4.48
CA MET A 37 -4.00 -6.28 4.11
C MET A 37 -3.11 -6.64 5.31
N LYS A 38 -2.90 -5.73 6.27
CA LYS A 38 -2.16 -6.02 7.51
C LYS A 38 -2.83 -7.12 8.32
N GLU A 39 -4.16 -7.04 8.47
CA GLU A 39 -4.97 -8.10 9.12
C GLU A 39 -4.82 -9.45 8.41
N ASN A 40 -4.50 -9.44 7.11
CA ASN A 40 -4.26 -10.62 6.28
C ASN A 40 -2.76 -10.93 6.09
N LYS A 41 -1.92 -10.59 7.08
CA LYS A 41 -0.46 -10.86 7.07
C LYS A 41 0.26 -10.29 5.84
N GLY A 42 -0.15 -9.09 5.43
CA GLY A 42 0.41 -8.36 4.29
C GLY A 42 0.10 -8.96 2.93
N ARG A 43 -0.86 -9.90 2.83
CA ARG A 43 -1.14 -10.68 1.62
C ARG A 43 -2.63 -10.64 1.28
N ALA A 44 -2.95 -10.65 -0.02
CA ALA A 44 -4.33 -10.71 -0.50
C ALA A 44 -4.45 -11.48 -1.81
N THR A 45 -5.33 -12.47 -1.88
CA THR A 45 -5.66 -13.12 -3.16
C THR A 45 -6.46 -12.17 -4.05
N LYS A 46 -6.51 -12.43 -5.37
CA LYS A 46 -7.35 -11.64 -6.29
C LYS A 46 -8.82 -11.62 -5.87
N ASN A 47 -9.34 -12.76 -5.41
CA ASN A 47 -10.73 -12.88 -4.96
C ASN A 47 -10.97 -12.09 -3.67
N ALA A 48 -10.06 -12.18 -2.69
CA ALA A 48 -10.15 -11.41 -1.45
C ALA A 48 -10.11 -9.89 -1.73
N LEU A 49 -9.20 -9.45 -2.61
CA LEU A 49 -9.10 -8.05 -3.01
C LEU A 49 -10.35 -7.57 -3.77
N ASN A 50 -10.91 -8.44 -4.61
CA ASN A 50 -12.16 -8.16 -5.31
C ASN A 50 -13.32 -7.97 -4.33
N ASN A 51 -13.43 -8.83 -3.31
CA ASN A 51 -14.44 -8.71 -2.26
C ASN A 51 -14.23 -7.42 -1.45
N PHE A 52 -13.00 -7.12 -1.02
CA PHE A 52 -12.69 -5.85 -0.37
C PHE A 52 -13.12 -4.65 -1.21
N SER A 53 -12.83 -4.67 -2.52
CA SER A 53 -13.20 -3.58 -3.43
C SER A 53 -14.71 -3.38 -3.50
N LYS A 54 -15.49 -4.47 -3.47
CA LYS A 54 -16.96 -4.43 -3.47
C LYS A 54 -17.48 -3.79 -2.18
N ARG A 55 -17.01 -4.26 -1.02
CA ARG A 55 -17.36 -3.70 0.30
C ARG A 55 -17.08 -2.20 0.39
N LEU A 56 -15.96 -1.75 -0.19
CA LEU A 56 -15.57 -0.35 -0.27
C LEU A 56 -16.50 0.50 -1.17
N GLU A 57 -17.05 -0.07 -2.23
CA GLU A 57 -17.98 0.61 -3.14
C GLU A 57 -19.41 0.63 -2.59
N ASP A 58 -19.78 -0.41 -1.85
CA ASP A 58 -21.08 -0.61 -1.22
C ASP A 58 -21.22 0.12 0.14
N LYS A 59 -20.18 0.88 0.56
CA LYS A 59 -20.12 1.64 1.82
C LYS A 59 -20.14 0.78 3.09
N GLU A 60 -19.69 -0.47 3.01
CA GLU A 60 -19.62 -1.36 4.17
C GLU A 60 -18.39 -1.12 5.04
N LEU A 61 -17.43 -0.33 4.56
CA LEU A 61 -16.20 -0.02 5.29
C LEU A 61 -16.30 1.37 5.94
N MET A 62 -15.96 1.42 7.22
CA MET A 62 -15.98 2.65 8.02
C MET A 62 -14.62 3.33 7.99
N TYR A 63 -14.60 4.67 7.96
CA TYR A 63 -13.42 5.47 8.22
C TYR A 63 -13.73 6.50 9.30
N GLY A 64 -13.13 6.33 10.48
CA GLY A 64 -13.63 7.00 11.69
C GLY A 64 -15.06 6.53 11.98
N ASN A 65 -15.98 7.48 12.18
CA ASN A 65 -17.38 7.19 12.52
C ASN A 65 -18.34 7.29 11.32
N SER A 66 -17.83 7.21 10.09
CA SER A 66 -18.67 7.36 8.89
C SER A 66 -18.40 6.30 7.84
N PRO A 67 -19.44 5.79 7.15
CA PRO A 67 -19.27 4.91 6.00
C PRO A 67 -18.49 5.59 4.89
N PHE A 68 -17.50 4.90 4.34
CA PHE A 68 -16.64 5.42 3.30
C PHE A 68 -16.90 4.70 1.97
N LYS A 69 -17.16 5.48 0.91
CA LYS A 69 -17.32 4.98 -0.46
C LYS A 69 -16.08 5.28 -1.31
N TYR A 70 -15.61 4.27 -2.04
CA TYR A 70 -14.65 4.48 -3.12
C TYR A 70 -14.91 3.53 -4.28
N SER A 71 -14.85 4.05 -5.52
CA SER A 71 -15.15 3.25 -6.71
C SER A 71 -14.12 2.14 -6.90
N ARG A 72 -14.58 0.93 -7.25
CA ARG A 72 -13.71 -0.21 -7.61
C ARG A 72 -12.78 0.13 -8.76
N ARG A 73 -13.30 0.79 -9.79
CA ARG A 73 -12.51 1.23 -10.95
C ARG A 73 -11.34 2.11 -10.53
N ASN A 74 -11.58 3.05 -9.60
CA ASN A 74 -10.53 3.93 -9.10
C ASN A 74 -9.58 3.22 -8.13
N LEU A 75 -10.07 2.26 -7.33
CA LEU A 75 -9.21 1.46 -6.46
C LEU A 75 -8.17 0.72 -7.28
N TYR A 76 -8.59 0.00 -8.32
CA TYR A 76 -7.67 -0.70 -9.21
C TYR A 76 -6.86 0.24 -10.09
N GLY A 77 -7.51 1.24 -10.71
CA GLY A 77 -6.90 2.12 -11.71
C GLY A 77 -5.96 3.19 -11.13
N THR A 78 -6.08 3.50 -9.83
CA THR A 78 -5.26 4.52 -9.16
C THR A 78 -4.48 3.94 -7.99
N VAL A 79 -5.15 3.42 -6.97
CA VAL A 79 -4.48 3.00 -5.73
C VAL A 79 -3.58 1.79 -5.97
N ILE A 80 -4.16 0.67 -6.40
CA ILE A 80 -3.43 -0.58 -6.62
C ILE A 80 -2.42 -0.40 -7.76
N LYS A 81 -2.83 0.25 -8.86
CA LYS A 81 -1.92 0.53 -9.99
C LYS A 81 -0.68 1.30 -9.54
N ASN A 82 -0.82 2.34 -8.73
CA ASN A 82 0.31 3.15 -8.27
C ASN A 82 1.19 2.38 -7.29
N LEU A 83 0.60 1.69 -6.31
CA LEU A 83 1.37 0.88 -5.36
C LEU A 83 2.17 -0.23 -6.07
N VAL A 84 1.58 -0.89 -7.07
CA VAL A 84 2.28 -1.90 -7.88
C VAL A 84 3.36 -1.26 -8.75
N LYS A 85 3.05 -0.17 -9.44
CA LYS A 85 4.00 0.53 -10.33
C LYS A 85 5.25 1.02 -9.56
N LEU A 86 5.06 1.44 -8.31
CA LEU A 86 6.14 1.94 -7.45
C LEU A 86 6.81 0.84 -6.62
N GLY A 87 6.37 -0.42 -6.74
CA GLY A 87 6.98 -1.56 -6.05
C GLY A 87 6.53 -1.78 -4.60
N PHE A 88 5.62 -0.95 -4.06
CA PHE A 88 5.05 -1.10 -2.71
C PHE A 88 4.15 -2.34 -2.57
N LEU A 89 3.53 -2.76 -3.68
CA LEU A 89 2.78 -4.01 -3.77
C LEU A 89 3.36 -4.90 -4.89
N GLN A 90 3.77 -6.10 -4.54
CA GLN A 90 4.08 -7.12 -5.54
C GLN A 90 2.79 -7.79 -6.00
N ARG A 91 2.53 -7.75 -7.32
CA ARG A 91 1.41 -8.47 -7.94
C ARG A 91 1.85 -9.87 -8.36
N ASN A 92 0.98 -10.85 -8.15
CA ASN A 92 1.22 -12.27 -8.47
C ASN A 92 2.42 -12.88 -7.72
N ALA A 93 2.68 -12.44 -6.49
CA ALA A 93 3.65 -13.09 -5.62
C ALA A 93 3.23 -14.56 -5.42
N PRO A 94 4.12 -15.53 -5.69
CA PRO A 94 3.81 -16.95 -5.51
C PRO A 94 3.83 -17.31 -4.03
N ILE A 95 2.78 -17.97 -3.56
CA ILE A 95 2.69 -18.51 -2.20
C ILE A 95 2.23 -19.96 -2.28
N TRP A 96 2.94 -20.85 -1.60
CA TRP A 96 2.49 -22.21 -1.42
C TRP A 96 1.33 -22.27 -0.42
N ASP A 97 0.19 -22.80 -0.85
CA ASP A 97 -0.95 -23.08 0.03
C ASP A 97 -0.93 -24.57 0.39
N GLU A 98 -0.52 -24.86 1.62
CA GLU A 98 -0.42 -26.25 2.14
C GLU A 98 -1.75 -26.99 2.14
N ARG A 99 -2.87 -26.29 2.34
CA ARG A 99 -4.18 -26.94 2.39
C ARG A 99 -4.64 -27.36 1.00
N LEU A 100 -4.37 -26.52 0.00
CA LEU A 100 -4.78 -26.76 -1.38
C LEU A 100 -3.69 -27.47 -2.21
N GLN A 101 -2.51 -27.70 -1.62
CA GLN A 101 -1.34 -28.31 -2.26
C GLN A 101 -1.02 -27.66 -3.61
N LYS A 102 -1.07 -26.31 -3.65
CA LYS A 102 -0.83 -25.55 -4.88
C LYS A 102 -0.27 -24.17 -4.63
N THR A 103 0.40 -23.63 -5.65
CA THR A 103 0.87 -22.25 -5.65
C THR A 103 -0.26 -21.27 -5.97
N LEU A 104 -0.54 -20.36 -5.04
CA LEU A 104 -1.43 -19.22 -5.25
C LEU A 104 -0.64 -17.99 -5.71
N LYS A 105 -1.31 -17.13 -6.48
CA LYS A 105 -0.80 -15.81 -6.89
C LYS A 105 -1.52 -14.74 -6.09
N VAL A 106 -0.78 -14.00 -5.26
CA VAL A 106 -1.34 -12.97 -4.38
C VAL A 106 -0.79 -11.58 -4.70
N TYR A 107 -1.43 -10.56 -4.14
CA TYR A 107 -0.83 -9.27 -3.88
C TYR A 107 -0.11 -9.33 -2.53
N GLN A 108 1.10 -8.80 -2.47
CA GLN A 108 1.91 -8.81 -1.25
C GLN A 108 2.50 -7.42 -1.00
N ILE A 109 2.44 -6.96 0.25
CA ILE A 109 3.14 -5.77 0.73
C ILE A 109 4.65 -6.06 0.69
N GLN A 110 5.39 -5.15 0.07
CA GLN A 110 6.85 -5.22 0.01
C GLN A 110 7.46 -4.37 1.12
N ILE A 111 8.54 -4.87 1.72
CA ILE A 111 9.43 -4.11 2.58
C ILE A 111 10.75 -3.99 1.85
N PHE A 112 11.32 -2.80 1.86
CA PHE A 112 12.52 -2.51 1.10
C PHE A 112 13.74 -2.67 2.00
N ASP A 113 14.74 -3.40 1.51
CA ASP A 113 16.07 -3.32 2.11
C ASP A 113 16.68 -1.98 1.71
N ILE A 114 16.83 -1.08 2.69
CA ILE A 114 17.35 0.28 2.48
C ILE A 114 18.57 0.50 3.39
N PRO A 115 19.57 1.27 2.95
CA PRO A 115 20.77 1.52 3.75
C PRO A 115 20.44 2.24 5.07
N ASN A 116 21.23 2.04 6.11
CA ASN A 116 21.00 2.73 7.39
C ASN A 116 21.09 4.27 7.29
N LYS A 117 21.86 4.79 6.33
CA LYS A 117 22.05 6.22 6.10
C LYS A 117 21.44 6.65 4.77
N PRO A 118 20.84 7.86 4.70
CA PRO A 118 20.33 8.38 3.44
C PRO A 118 21.47 8.63 2.45
N PRO A 119 21.23 8.38 1.14
CA PRO A 119 22.12 8.85 0.08
C PRO A 119 22.33 10.38 0.12
N ALA A 120 23.44 10.84 -0.48
CA ALA A 120 23.87 12.23 -0.38
C ALA A 120 22.91 13.22 -1.09
N ILE A 121 22.44 12.93 -2.30
CA ILE A 121 21.69 13.91 -3.11
C ILE A 121 20.58 13.30 -3.96
N GLY A 122 19.61 14.15 -4.30
CA GLY A 122 18.69 13.98 -5.42
C GLY A 122 17.59 12.93 -5.20
N PHE A 123 17.16 12.31 -6.30
CA PHE A 123 16.06 11.34 -6.33
C PHE A 123 16.25 10.19 -5.33
N TRP A 124 17.48 9.65 -5.23
CA TRP A 124 17.78 8.53 -4.33
C TRP A 124 17.52 8.85 -2.86
N ARG A 125 17.79 10.09 -2.46
CA ARG A 125 17.53 10.57 -1.11
C ARG A 125 16.03 10.70 -0.85
N LEU A 126 15.25 11.16 -1.83
CA LEU A 126 13.79 11.19 -1.74
C LEU A 126 13.20 9.78 -1.65
N SER A 127 13.61 8.89 -2.55
CA SER A 127 13.18 7.49 -2.54
C SER A 127 13.52 6.81 -1.22
N TYR A 128 14.71 7.07 -0.67
CA TYR A 128 15.11 6.58 0.64
C TYR A 128 14.09 6.97 1.72
N TYR A 129 13.71 8.25 1.84
CA TYR A 129 12.77 8.69 2.86
C TYR A 129 11.35 8.16 2.64
N ILE A 130 10.91 8.04 1.39
CA ILE A 130 9.61 7.42 1.07
C ILE A 130 9.60 5.95 1.50
N CYS A 131 10.62 5.18 1.12
CA CYS A 131 10.74 3.77 1.48
C CYS A 131 10.93 3.58 2.98
N ARG A 132 11.66 4.47 3.65
CA ARG A 132 11.84 4.45 5.11
C ARG A 132 10.50 4.64 5.82
N LYS A 133 9.72 5.68 5.46
CA LYS A 133 8.37 5.89 6.02
C LYS A 133 7.45 4.72 5.74
N TRP A 134 7.52 4.15 4.53
CA TRP A 134 6.80 2.92 4.22
C TRP A 134 7.18 1.78 5.16
N ASN A 135 8.46 1.48 5.30
CA ASN A 135 8.92 0.42 6.20
C ASN A 135 8.50 0.70 7.65
N GLU A 136 8.61 1.93 8.14
CA GLU A 136 8.16 2.30 9.50
C GLU A 136 6.65 2.03 9.70
N GLU A 137 5.83 2.29 8.68
CA GLU A 137 4.39 2.03 8.73
C GLU A 137 4.02 0.54 8.51
N PHE A 138 4.87 -0.26 7.86
CA PHE A 138 4.50 -1.58 7.32
C PHE A 138 5.50 -2.74 7.63
N ALA A 139 6.57 -2.55 8.41
CA ALA A 139 7.59 -3.59 8.63
C ALA A 139 7.13 -4.78 9.49
N TYR A 140 6.14 -4.60 10.38
CA TYR A 140 5.69 -5.63 11.33
C TYR A 140 4.93 -6.82 10.69
N PHE A 141 4.79 -6.86 9.37
CA PHE A 141 3.86 -7.78 8.68
C PHE A 141 4.56 -8.85 7.85
N ILE A 142 5.89 -8.98 7.94
CA ILE A 142 6.64 -10.03 7.23
C ILE A 142 6.38 -11.38 7.93
N PRO A 143 5.72 -12.35 7.28
CA PRO A 143 5.58 -13.69 7.83
C PRO A 143 6.89 -14.45 7.54
N GLY A 144 7.64 -14.80 8.58
CA GLY A 144 8.96 -15.45 8.43
C GLY A 144 9.96 -15.24 9.58
N GLN A 145 9.54 -14.60 10.69
CA GLN A 145 10.04 -14.91 12.02
C GLN A 145 8.98 -15.71 12.77
#